data_AF-A0A9D1QYF1-F1
#
_entry.id   AF-A0A9D1QYF1-F1
#
_cell.length_a   1.000
_cell.length_b   1.000
_cell.length_c   1.000
_cell.angle_alpha   90.00
_cell.angle_beta   90.00
_cell.angle_gamma   90.00
#
_symmetry.space_group_name_H-M   'P 1'
#
loop_
_entity.id
_entity.type
_entity.pdbx_description
1 polymer ?
#
loop_
_entity_poly.entity_id
_entity_poly.type
_entity_poly.pdbx_seq_one_letter_code
_entity_poly.pdbx_strand_id
1 'polypeptide(L)'
;MKQGQSTGWLDIWSGLGAALAPRRCVEALRDRWVWAALALGLAGLPFSPGPMPPFWRLVLTAMTEETVYRALLQEQLEQMLPGRRGPLTTGALIASAIFALSHLPTHTPLMACLTFFPSLIFGVLWTRHRSLWLCAAMHCWYNVAFFL
;
A
#
# COMPACT_ATOMS: atom_id res chain seq x y z
N MET A 1 10.15 8.82 30.31
CA MET A 1 8.71 8.60 30.06
C MET A 1 8.29 9.48 28.89
N LYS A 2 8.12 8.93 27.68
CA LYS A 2 7.51 9.70 26.59
C LYS A 2 6.00 9.68 26.81
N GLN A 3 5.43 10.86 27.07
CA GLN A 3 4.00 11.09 27.17
C GLN A 3 3.29 10.48 25.95
N GLY A 4 2.29 9.65 26.21
CA GLY A 4 1.36 9.20 25.19
C GLY A 4 0.63 10.41 24.63
N GLN A 5 1.00 10.81 23.42
CA GLN A 5 0.18 11.73 22.64
C GLN A 5 -1.10 10.97 22.31
N SER A 6 -2.23 11.42 22.86
CA SER A 6 -3.54 11.04 22.35
C SER A 6 -3.61 11.52 20.91
N THR A 7 -3.51 10.61 19.93
CA THR A 7 -3.78 10.89 18.52
C THR A 7 -5.20 11.42 18.40
N GLY A 8 -5.34 12.73 18.25
CA GLY A 8 -6.64 13.37 18.05
C GLY A 8 -7.11 13.14 16.60
N TRP A 9 -8.42 13.25 16.37
CA TRP A 9 -8.98 13.19 15.00
C TRP A 9 -8.30 14.18 14.04
N LEU A 10 -7.88 15.34 14.54
CA LEU A 10 -7.17 16.36 13.76
C LEU A 10 -5.78 15.89 13.27
N ASP A 11 -5.11 15.03 14.02
CA ASP A 11 -3.79 14.48 13.63
C ASP A 11 -3.94 13.49 12.46
N ILE A 12 -5.03 12.73 12.45
CA ILE A 12 -5.36 11.82 11.35
C ILE A 12 -5.66 12.62 10.07
N TRP A 13 -6.51 13.65 10.15
CA TRP A 13 -6.85 14.47 9.00
C TRP A 13 -5.66 15.25 8.44
N SER A 14 -4.82 15.81 9.30
CA SER A 14 -3.59 16.49 8.86
C SER A 14 -2.58 15.53 8.25
N GLY A 15 -2.42 14.33 8.82
CA GLY A 15 -1.62 13.25 8.26
C GLY A 15 -2.09 12.81 6.87
N LEU A 16 -3.40 12.61 6.69
CA LEU A 16 -4.01 12.28 5.41
C LEU A 16 -3.84 13.40 4.37
N GLY A 17 -4.08 14.66 4.77
CA GLY A 17 -3.87 15.81 3.90
C GLY A 17 -2.42 15.90 3.42
N ALA A 18 -1.45 15.67 4.30
CA ALA A 18 -0.04 15.62 3.94
C ALA A 18 0.31 14.43 3.04
N ALA A 19 -0.32 13.26 3.24
CA ALA A 19 -0.12 12.08 2.40
C ALA A 19 -0.69 12.24 0.99
N LEU A 20 -1.75 13.03 0.85
CA LEU A 20 -2.35 13.44 -0.42
C LEU A 20 -1.61 14.59 -1.11
N ALA A 21 -0.56 15.15 -0.52
CA ALA A 21 0.23 16.19 -1.18
C ALA A 21 0.95 15.62 -2.41
N PRO A 22 0.70 16.14 -3.63
CA PRO A 22 1.23 15.57 -4.88
C PRO A 22 2.77 15.64 -4.94
N ARG A 23 3.36 16.63 -4.23
CA ARG A 23 4.81 16.81 -4.12
C ARG A 23 5.54 15.53 -3.66
N ARG A 24 4.98 14.79 -2.69
CA ARG A 24 5.60 13.55 -2.18
C ARG A 24 5.66 12.46 -3.25
N CYS A 25 4.66 12.41 -4.14
CA CYS A 25 4.65 11.47 -5.26
C CYS A 25 5.73 11.82 -6.28
N VAL A 26 5.80 13.10 -6.67
CA VAL A 26 6.81 13.59 -7.64
C VAL A 26 8.23 13.35 -7.13
N GLU A 27 8.49 13.61 -5.84
CA GLU A 27 9.79 13.36 -5.22
C GLU A 27 10.14 11.86 -5.20
N ALA A 28 9.16 10.98 -5.01
CA ALA A 28 9.36 9.53 -4.98
C ALA A 28 9.82 8.95 -6.32
N LEU A 29 9.46 9.56 -7.46
CA LEU A 29 9.86 9.08 -8.79
C LEU A 29 11.38 9.09 -9.02
N ARG A 30 12.14 9.79 -8.17
CA ARG A 30 13.60 9.79 -8.20
C ARG A 30 14.22 8.57 -7.48
N ASP A 31 13.43 7.81 -6.72
CA ASP A 31 13.90 6.66 -5.95
C ASP A 31 13.90 5.39 -6.82
N ARG A 32 15.05 4.71 -6.90
CA ARG A 32 15.19 3.41 -7.61
C ARG A 32 14.25 2.32 -7.09
N TRP A 33 13.83 2.39 -5.82
CA TRP A 33 12.89 1.42 -5.25
C TRP A 33 11.51 1.53 -5.89
N VAL A 34 11.10 2.73 -6.31
CA VAL A 34 9.84 2.92 -7.05
C VAL A 34 9.90 2.24 -8.40
N TRP A 35 11.01 2.38 -9.13
CA TRP A 35 11.20 1.72 -10.43
C TRP A 35 11.32 0.20 -10.29
N ALA A 36 12.00 -0.29 -9.26
CA ALA A 36 12.03 -1.73 -8.95
C ALA A 36 10.62 -2.26 -8.64
N ALA A 37 9.84 -1.55 -7.85
CA ALA A 37 8.45 -1.90 -7.57
C ALA A 37 7.58 -1.89 -8.84
N LEU A 38 7.77 -0.91 -9.73
CA LEU A 38 7.07 -0.85 -11.01
C LEU A 38 7.39 -2.09 -11.87
N ALA A 39 8.66 -2.46 -11.98
CA ALA A 39 9.10 -3.64 -12.73
C ALA A 39 8.53 -4.94 -12.13
N LEU A 40 8.50 -5.06 -10.80
CA LEU A 40 7.91 -6.22 -10.11
C LEU A 40 6.41 -6.37 -10.39
N GLY A 41 5.69 -5.30 -10.69
CA GLY A 41 4.27 -5.36 -11.06
C GLY A 41 4.01 -6.18 -12.33
N LEU A 42 4.98 -6.26 -13.25
CA LEU A 42 4.88 -7.10 -14.45
C LEU A 42 4.76 -8.59 -14.14
N ALA A 43 5.10 -9.04 -12.92
CA ALA A 43 4.88 -10.41 -12.49
C ALA A 43 3.39 -10.81 -12.42
N GLY A 44 2.46 -9.84 -12.54
CA GLY A 44 1.02 -10.09 -12.64
C GLY A 44 0.55 -10.62 -14.00
N LEU A 45 1.29 -10.34 -15.09
CA LEU A 45 0.88 -10.67 -16.47
C LEU A 45 0.54 -12.16 -16.71
N PRO A 46 1.23 -13.15 -16.10
CA PRO A 46 0.91 -14.55 -16.34
C PRO A 46 -0.44 -15.03 -15.78
N PHE A 47 -1.11 -14.25 -14.91
CA PHE A 47 -2.32 -14.70 -14.23
C PHE A 47 -3.61 -14.44 -15.03
N SER A 48 -3.68 -13.34 -15.80
CA SER A 48 -4.81 -12.86 -16.64
C SER A 48 -6.14 -13.63 -16.45
N PRO A 49 -6.87 -13.40 -15.33
CA PRO A 49 -7.97 -14.27 -14.90
C PRO A 49 -9.28 -14.03 -15.65
N GLY A 50 -9.33 -13.07 -16.56
CA GLY A 50 -10.55 -12.67 -17.26
C GLY A 50 -10.55 -11.20 -17.67
N PRO A 51 -11.71 -10.67 -18.11
CA PRO A 51 -11.79 -9.31 -18.63
C PRO A 51 -11.47 -8.27 -17.55
N MET A 52 -10.63 -7.31 -17.90
CA MET A 52 -10.28 -6.21 -17.02
C MET A 52 -11.54 -5.39 -16.64
N PRO A 53 -11.77 -5.14 -15.34
CA PRO A 53 -12.80 -4.20 -14.90
C PRO A 53 -12.59 -2.80 -15.48
N PRO A 54 -13.63 -1.95 -15.52
CA PRO A 54 -13.48 -0.55 -15.91
C PRO A 54 -12.36 0.13 -15.11
N PHE A 55 -11.47 0.84 -15.79
CA PHE A 55 -10.28 1.46 -15.19
C PHE A 55 -10.58 2.32 -13.95
N TRP A 56 -11.68 3.07 -13.96
CA TRP A 56 -12.10 3.89 -12.82
C TRP A 56 -12.35 3.06 -11.54
N ARG A 57 -12.84 1.81 -11.67
CA ARG A 57 -13.02 0.91 -10.53
C ARG A 57 -11.67 0.50 -9.95
N LEU A 58 -10.69 0.18 -10.80
CA LEU A 58 -9.35 -0.17 -10.35
C LEU A 58 -8.70 0.99 -9.58
N VAL A 59 -8.85 2.22 -10.08
CA VAL A 59 -8.35 3.43 -9.41
C VAL A 59 -9.04 3.67 -8.08
N LEU A 60 -10.38 3.58 -8.03
CA LEU A 60 -11.12 3.80 -6.78
C LEU A 60 -10.80 2.72 -5.74
N THR A 61 -10.79 1.45 -6.13
CA THR A 61 -10.42 0.34 -5.23
C THR A 61 -9.01 0.54 -4.68
N ALA A 62 -8.03 0.83 -5.55
CA ALA A 62 -6.65 1.09 -5.13
C ALA A 62 -6.55 2.28 -4.16
N MET A 63 -7.25 3.38 -4.45
CA MET A 63 -7.28 4.55 -3.55
C MET A 63 -7.91 4.22 -2.20
N THR A 64 -9.05 3.52 -2.18
CA THR A 64 -9.73 3.14 -0.94
C THR A 64 -8.86 2.19 -0.12
N GLU A 65 -8.31 1.15 -0.73
CA GLU A 65 -7.48 0.17 -0.04
C GLU A 65 -6.20 0.79 0.50
N GLU A 66 -5.45 1.55 -0.29
CA GLU A 66 -4.21 2.17 0.21
C GLU A 66 -4.49 3.23 1.30
N THR A 67 -5.65 3.89 1.28
CA THR A 67 -6.06 4.78 2.38
C THR A 67 -6.24 3.97 3.67
N VAL A 68 -7.00 2.87 3.61
CA VAL A 68 -7.31 2.03 4.77
C VAL A 68 -6.07 1.33 5.29
N TYR A 69 -5.31 0.65 4.42
CA TYR A 69 -4.22 -0.21 4.84
C TYR A 69 -2.91 0.55 5.08
N ARG A 70 -2.62 1.63 4.35
CA ARG A 70 -1.39 2.42 4.55
C ARG A 70 -1.60 3.59 5.49
N ALA A 71 -2.43 4.53 5.05
CA ALA A 71 -2.54 5.81 5.71
C ALA A 71 -3.21 5.73 7.08
N LEU A 72 -4.07 4.74 7.29
CA LEU A 72 -4.71 4.47 8.58
C LEU A 72 -4.03 3.31 9.31
N LEU A 73 -4.15 2.07 8.81
CA LEU A 73 -3.71 0.89 9.56
C LEU A 73 -2.19 0.83 9.77
N GLN A 74 -1.40 0.85 8.69
CA GLN A 74 0.06 0.74 8.78
C GLN A 74 0.66 1.92 9.54
N GLU A 75 0.18 3.15 9.31
CA GLU A 75 0.63 4.34 10.02
C GLU A 75 0.46 4.19 11.53
N GLN A 76 -0.73 3.79 11.99
CA GLN A 76 -0.99 3.58 13.43
C GLN A 76 -0.14 2.43 14.00
N LEU A 77 0.01 1.33 13.26
CA LEU A 77 0.84 0.20 13.69
C LEU A 77 2.32 0.58 13.80
N GLU A 78 2.85 1.40 12.88
CA GLU A 78 4.23 1.90 12.96
C GLU A 78 4.47 2.83 14.16
N GLN A 79 3.43 3.56 14.58
CA GLN A 79 3.49 4.40 15.78
C GLN A 79 3.41 3.56 17.08
N MET A 80 2.60 2.50 17.08
CA MET A 80 2.39 1.64 18.26
C MET A 80 3.49 0.60 18.47
N LEU A 81 4.04 0.05 17.38
CA LEU A 81 4.96 -1.08 17.40
C LEU A 81 6.32 -0.69 16.80
N PRO A 82 7.26 -0.17 17.62
CA PRO A 82 8.58 0.17 17.14
C PRO A 82 9.33 -1.11 16.73
N GLY A 83 9.60 -1.24 15.44
CA GLY A 83 10.36 -2.38 14.91
C GLY A 83 10.61 -2.21 13.42
N ARG A 84 11.89 -2.26 13.04
CA ARG A 84 12.33 -2.11 11.65
C ARG A 84 13.57 -2.95 11.39
N ARG A 85 13.58 -3.68 10.28
CA ARG A 85 14.76 -4.38 9.74
C ARG A 85 14.94 -3.97 8.28
N GLY A 86 15.90 -3.08 8.03
CA GLY A 86 16.09 -2.50 6.70
C GLY A 86 14.85 -1.71 6.24
N PRO A 87 14.29 -1.98 5.05
CA PRO A 87 13.08 -1.30 4.58
C PRO A 87 11.79 -1.80 5.24
N LEU A 88 11.81 -2.95 5.90
CA LEU A 88 10.62 -3.60 6.46
C LEU A 88 10.34 -3.10 7.88
N THR A 89 9.13 -2.60 8.10
CA THR A 89 8.62 -2.26 9.43
C THR A 89 7.67 -3.35 9.93
N THR A 90 7.56 -3.49 11.25
CA THR A 90 6.56 -4.37 11.87
C THR A 90 5.14 -3.99 11.42
N GLY A 91 4.87 -2.68 11.32
CA GLY A 91 3.58 -2.17 10.81
C GLY A 91 3.30 -2.59 9.37
N ALA A 92 4.28 -2.52 8.46
CA ALA A 92 4.12 -2.95 7.06
C ALA A 92 3.84 -4.45 6.95
N LEU A 93 4.52 -5.27 7.76
CA LEU A 93 4.33 -6.73 7.79
C LEU A 93 2.91 -7.10 8.27
N ILE A 94 2.48 -6.51 9.39
CA ILE A 94 1.15 -6.79 9.96
C ILE A 94 0.05 -6.26 9.03
N ALA A 95 0.17 -5.04 8.53
CA ALA A 95 -0.82 -4.47 7.60
C ALA A 95 -0.92 -5.32 6.32
N SER A 96 0.19 -5.84 5.82
CA SER A 96 0.19 -6.70 4.63
C SER A 96 -0.38 -8.10 4.89
N ALA A 97 -0.19 -8.65 6.08
CA ALA A 97 -0.86 -9.89 6.48
C ALA A 97 -2.37 -9.70 6.58
N ILE A 98 -2.82 -8.60 7.18
CA ILE A 98 -4.26 -8.28 7.28
C ILE A 98 -4.86 -8.03 5.88
N PHE A 99 -4.14 -7.34 5.00
CA PHE A 99 -4.54 -7.16 3.59
C PHE A 99 -4.71 -8.51 2.88
N ALA A 100 -3.76 -9.43 3.01
CA ALA A 100 -3.87 -10.75 2.41
C ALA A 100 -5.07 -11.54 2.95
N LEU A 101 -5.31 -11.48 4.27
CA LEU A 101 -6.44 -12.17 4.89
C LEU A 101 -7.80 -11.61 4.46
N SER A 102 -7.91 -10.30 4.22
CA SER A 102 -9.16 -9.69 3.77
C SER A 102 -9.57 -10.08 2.35
N HIS A 103 -8.65 -10.70 1.59
CA HIS A 103 -8.88 -11.22 0.24
C HIS A 103 -9.38 -12.67 0.21
N LEU A 104 -9.43 -13.37 1.35
CA LEU A 104 -9.96 -14.74 1.43
C LEU A 104 -11.43 -14.89 0.96
N PRO A 105 -12.34 -13.92 1.17
CA PRO A 105 -13.73 -14.03 0.69
C PRO A 105 -13.87 -13.92 -0.84
N THR A 106 -12.89 -13.33 -1.53
CA THR A 106 -12.96 -13.00 -2.97
C THR A 106 -12.00 -13.81 -3.84
N HIS A 107 -10.97 -14.43 -3.24
CA HIS A 107 -9.95 -15.20 -3.95
C HIS A 107 -9.76 -16.59 -3.37
N THR A 108 -9.12 -17.48 -4.14
CA THR A 108 -8.63 -18.75 -3.59
C THR A 108 -7.60 -18.49 -2.48
N PRO A 109 -7.44 -19.40 -1.49
CA PRO A 109 -6.48 -19.19 -0.40
C PRO A 109 -5.05 -18.90 -0.87
N LEU A 110 -4.61 -19.58 -1.94
CA LEU A 110 -3.30 -19.34 -2.53
C LEU A 110 -3.18 -17.92 -3.08
N MET A 111 -4.18 -17.46 -3.84
CA MET A 111 -4.15 -16.12 -4.44
C MET A 111 -4.26 -15.02 -3.38
N ALA A 112 -5.09 -15.21 -2.35
CA ALA A 112 -5.15 -14.32 -1.19
C ALA A 112 -3.78 -14.22 -0.48
N CYS A 113 -3.10 -15.35 -0.25
CA CYS A 113 -1.75 -15.34 0.30
C CYS A 113 -0.74 -14.62 -0.60
N LEU A 114 -0.86 -14.74 -1.92
CA LEU A 114 0.04 -14.07 -2.87
C LEU A 114 -0.11 -12.54 -2.84
N THR A 115 -1.27 -11.99 -2.49
CA THR A 115 -1.45 -10.53 -2.36
C THR A 115 -0.65 -9.91 -1.20
N PHE A 116 -0.11 -10.74 -0.29
CA PHE A 116 0.81 -10.31 0.76
C PHE A 116 2.05 -9.59 0.18
N PHE A 117 2.64 -10.13 -0.88
CA PHE A 117 3.88 -9.61 -1.46
C PHE A 117 3.72 -8.22 -2.11
N PRO A 118 2.75 -7.98 -3.02
CA PRO A 118 2.52 -6.64 -3.55
C PRO A 118 2.12 -5.65 -2.45
N SER A 119 1.28 -6.06 -1.49
CA SER A 119 0.98 -5.23 -0.32
C SER A 119 2.23 -4.85 0.46
N LEU A 120 3.17 -5.77 0.63
CA LEU A 120 4.41 -5.48 1.36
C LEU A 120 5.28 -4.47 0.61
N ILE A 121 5.34 -4.55 -0.73
CA ILE A 121 6.01 -3.55 -1.57
C ILE A 121 5.38 -2.17 -1.36
N PHE A 122 4.05 -2.08 -1.40
CA PHE A 122 3.35 -0.82 -1.16
C PHE A 122 3.58 -0.29 0.25
N GLY A 123 3.66 -1.20 1.24
CA GLY A 123 4.00 -0.85 2.61
C GLY A 123 5.42 -0.29 2.76
N VAL A 124 6.40 -0.85 2.06
CA VAL A 124 7.77 -0.29 2.01
C VAL A 124 7.77 1.09 1.35
N LEU A 125 7.06 1.27 0.23
CA LEU A 125 6.95 2.57 -0.43
C LEU A 125 6.26 3.60 0.47
N TRP A 126 5.24 3.20 1.22
CA TRP A 126 4.59 4.04 2.23
C TRP A 126 5.58 4.49 3.29
N THR A 127 6.32 3.57 3.92
CA THR A 127 7.33 3.91 4.94
C THR A 127 8.38 4.89 4.40
N ARG A 128 8.73 4.80 3.12
CA ARG A 128 9.77 5.67 2.49
C ARG A 128 9.25 7.05 2.10
N HIS A 129 8.06 7.14 1.52
CA HIS A 129 7.61 8.35 0.85
C HIS A 129 6.35 8.98 1.47
N ARG A 130 5.60 8.23 2.29
CA ARG A 130 4.34 8.66 2.91
C ARG A 130 3.41 9.35 1.90
N SER A 131 3.36 8.81 0.69
CA SER A 131 2.58 9.34 -0.43
C SER A 131 1.47 8.37 -0.79
N LEU A 132 0.23 8.79 -0.59
CA LEU A 132 -0.92 7.97 -0.90
C LEU A 132 -1.09 7.81 -2.42
N TRP A 133 -0.83 8.88 -3.18
CA TRP A 133 -0.85 8.83 -4.65
C TRP A 133 0.14 7.82 -5.22
N LEU A 134 1.34 7.73 -4.67
CA LEU A 134 2.35 6.77 -5.11
C LEU A 134 1.86 5.34 -4.88
N CYS A 135 1.40 5.04 -3.66
CA CYS A 135 0.91 3.71 -3.31
C CYS A 135 -0.29 3.32 -4.17
N ALA A 136 -1.28 4.21 -4.33
CA ALA A 136 -2.47 3.93 -5.12
C ALA A 136 -2.17 3.78 -6.62
N ALA A 137 -1.26 4.59 -7.18
CA ALA A 137 -0.83 4.44 -8.57
C ALA A 137 -0.09 3.11 -8.78
N MET A 138 0.80 2.72 -7.84
CA MET A 138 1.51 1.45 -7.90
C MET A 138 0.55 0.26 -7.77
N HIS A 139 -0.44 0.34 -6.87
CA HIS A 139 -1.46 -0.68 -6.73
C HIS A 139 -2.31 -0.79 -8.00
N CYS A 140 -2.81 0.33 -8.53
CA CYS A 140 -3.55 0.33 -9.79
C CYS A 140 -2.72 -0.28 -10.94
N TRP A 141 -1.42 0.00 -11.01
CA TRP A 141 -0.51 -0.61 -11.98
C TRP A 141 -0.45 -2.14 -11.84
N TYR A 142 -0.33 -2.66 -10.62
CA TYR A 142 -0.31 -4.11 -10.36
C TYR A 142 -1.65 -4.75 -10.76
N ASN A 143 -2.77 -4.10 -10.48
CA ASN A 143 -4.08 -4.60 -10.89
C ASN A 143 -4.22 -4.61 -12.42
N VAL A 144 -3.78 -3.56 -13.11
CA VAL A 144 -3.75 -3.53 -14.58
C VAL A 144 -2.88 -4.67 -15.11
N ALA A 145 -1.65 -4.82 -14.62
CA ALA A 145 -0.77 -5.90 -15.05
C ALA A 145 -1.32 -7.30 -14.74
N PHE A 146 -2.12 -7.46 -13.69
CA PHE A 146 -2.79 -8.73 -13.36
C PHE A 146 -3.97 -9.06 -14.28
N PHE A 147 -4.67 -8.06 -14.82
CA PHE A 147 -5.82 -8.23 -15.71
C PHE A 147 -5.48 -8.16 -17.21
N LEU A 148 -4.26 -7.76 -17.57
CA LEU A 148 -3.71 -7.87 -18.93
C LEU A 148 -3.21 -9.29 -19.15
#